data_AF-A0AAE1HJY5-F1
#
_entry.id   AF-A0AAE1HJY5-F1
#
_cell.length_a   1.000
_cell.length_b   1.000
_cell.length_c   1.000
_cell.angle_alpha   90.00
_cell.angle_beta   90.00
_cell.angle_gamma   90.00
#
_symmetry.space_group_name_H-M   'P 1'
#
loop_
_entity.id
_entity.type
_entity.pdbx_description
1 polymer ?
#
loop_
_entity_poly.entity_id
_entity_poly.type
_entity_poly.pdbx_seq_one_letter_code
_entity_poly.pdbx_strand_id
1 'polypeptide(L)'
;MADDPEFQKSLTANIKDVLGHLSENEASDVSKYLRSKGVRKLPDLKHITVNILNEKLNFIESSELFSKWQDSYGTRQPDEEPGTSKNTTRRPLSTVRHNARATLQTDLPVFTEDSPYFPSGIKKAIRAEKRPTRSDRESMCERIVDHCREVVPNLERSRLNDVAKQIVEHFPKSFKDTILISAHRSDSLALQLRTKFDNNDRKLKRPKAPLEEEAPATKEAYGCVLWEAPLPAGTTEESLENIRLDMKKTYRVSRKDWDWRVIKKQLQDSYYLQRKHINANAVKTQKQAGPPFRQTSLPAPLCYAGNSVRQGACLLGLPAAFGRAEVTQNVLLACK
;
A
#
# COMPACT_ATOMS: atom_id res chain seq x y z
N MET A 1 -5.87 -31.81 37.31
CA MET A 1 -4.66 -31.88 36.45
C MET A 1 -3.64 -31.00 37.13
N ALA A 2 -2.58 -31.60 37.67
CA ALA A 2 -1.70 -30.95 38.63
C ALA A 2 -0.98 -29.74 38.02
N ASP A 3 -1.15 -28.56 38.65
CA ASP A 3 -0.29 -27.41 38.43
C ASP A 3 1.12 -27.81 38.84
N ASP A 4 2.03 -28.00 37.88
CA ASP A 4 3.44 -28.17 38.19
C ASP A 4 3.98 -26.80 38.68
N PRO A 5 4.20 -26.59 39.99
CA PRO A 5 4.61 -25.30 40.52
C PRO A 5 6.08 -25.00 40.16
N GLU A 6 6.86 -26.02 39.85
CA GLU A 6 8.27 -25.91 39.49
C GLU A 6 8.41 -25.35 38.07
N PHE A 7 7.62 -25.87 37.12
CA PHE A 7 7.56 -25.29 35.77
C PHE A 7 7.05 -23.83 35.79
N GLN A 8 6.16 -23.47 36.72
CA GLN A 8 5.63 -22.10 36.78
C GLN A 8 6.72 -21.13 37.22
N LYS A 9 7.49 -21.51 38.25
CA LYS A 9 8.65 -20.74 38.69
C LYS A 9 9.70 -20.61 37.58
N SER A 10 9.95 -21.69 36.84
CA SER A 10 10.87 -21.68 35.68
C SER A 10 10.40 -20.75 34.57
N LEU A 11 9.11 -20.75 34.25
CA LEU A 11 8.52 -19.87 33.23
C LEU A 11 8.54 -18.39 33.67
N THR A 12 8.18 -18.10 34.92
CA THR A 12 8.25 -16.74 35.48
C THR A 12 9.69 -16.22 35.47
N ALA A 13 10.66 -17.06 35.86
CA ALA A 13 12.08 -16.70 35.83
C ALA A 13 12.57 -16.44 34.39
N ASN A 14 12.11 -17.23 33.42
CA ASN A 14 12.44 -17.00 32.01
C ASN A 14 11.88 -15.67 31.49
N ILE A 15 10.61 -15.34 31.80
CA ILE A 15 9.99 -14.07 31.41
C ILE A 15 10.73 -12.89 32.05
N LYS A 16 11.13 -13.00 33.31
CA LYS A 16 11.88 -11.96 34.03
C LYS A 16 13.31 -11.78 33.53
N ASP A 17 13.96 -12.87 33.11
CA ASP A 17 15.28 -12.82 32.47
C ASP A 17 15.23 -12.08 31.11
N VAL A 18 14.12 -12.20 30.38
CA VAL A 18 13.93 -11.45 29.14
C VAL A 18 13.49 -10.01 29.42
N LEU A 19 12.50 -9.82 30.27
CA LEU A 19 11.88 -8.54 30.59
C LEU A 19 12.23 -8.17 32.03
N GLY A 20 13.44 -7.64 32.22
CA GLY A 20 13.99 -7.31 33.54
C GLY A 20 13.26 -6.19 34.30
N HIS A 21 12.34 -5.47 33.64
CA HIS A 21 11.56 -4.39 34.25
C HIS A 21 10.20 -4.83 34.79
N LEU A 22 9.75 -6.06 34.52
CA LEU A 22 8.47 -6.57 35.03
C LEU A 22 8.56 -6.96 36.52
N SER A 23 7.50 -6.65 37.26
CA SER A 23 7.38 -7.11 38.65
C SER A 23 7.12 -8.63 38.72
N GLU A 24 7.43 -9.24 39.87
CA GLU A 24 7.23 -10.68 40.09
C GLU A 24 5.75 -11.10 39.92
N ASN A 25 4.82 -10.21 40.28
CA ASN A 25 3.39 -10.43 40.16
C ASN A 25 2.93 -10.41 38.70
N GLU A 26 3.40 -9.44 37.92
CA GLU A 26 3.08 -9.33 36.49
C GLU A 26 3.65 -10.51 35.69
N ALA A 27 4.90 -10.91 35.97
CA ALA A 27 5.52 -12.07 35.34
C ALA A 27 4.79 -13.39 35.70
N SER A 28 4.29 -13.50 36.94
CA SER A 28 3.47 -14.64 37.37
C SER A 28 2.11 -14.68 36.66
N ASP A 29 1.48 -13.53 36.45
CA ASP A 29 0.20 -13.43 35.74
C ASP A 29 0.32 -13.76 34.25
N VAL A 30 1.40 -13.30 33.60
CA VAL A 30 1.73 -13.70 32.22
C VAL A 30 1.99 -15.21 32.15
N SER A 31 2.70 -15.78 33.12
CA SER A 31 2.96 -17.23 33.19
C SER A 31 1.69 -18.06 33.32
N LYS A 32 0.75 -17.64 34.18
CA LYS A 32 -0.57 -18.30 34.31
C LYS A 32 -1.37 -18.21 33.02
N TYR A 33 -1.33 -17.04 32.38
CA TYR A 33 -2.03 -16.84 31.12
C TYR A 33 -1.47 -17.72 29.99
N LEU A 34 -0.15 -17.86 29.88
CA LEU A 34 0.49 -18.74 28.90
C LEU A 34 0.13 -20.22 29.13
N ARG A 35 0.03 -20.65 30.39
CA ARG A 35 -0.51 -21.98 30.73
C ARG A 35 -1.94 -22.17 30.26
N SER A 36 -2.79 -21.15 30.42
CA SER A 36 -4.18 -21.22 29.95
C SER A 36 -4.29 -21.41 28.43
N LYS A 37 -3.27 -20.96 27.68
CA LYS A 37 -3.17 -21.12 26.21
C LYS A 37 -2.48 -22.43 25.79
N GLY A 38 -2.11 -23.29 26.74
CA GLY A 38 -1.61 -24.64 26.47
C GLY A 38 -0.09 -24.82 26.53
N VAL A 39 0.66 -23.81 27.02
CA VAL A 39 2.12 -23.93 27.23
C VAL A 39 2.41 -24.85 28.41
N ARG A 40 3.04 -25.99 28.16
CA ARG A 40 3.34 -27.01 29.20
C ARG A 40 4.84 -27.19 29.45
N LYS A 41 5.67 -26.80 28.49
CA LYS A 41 7.14 -26.90 28.55
C LYS A 41 7.78 -25.66 27.94
N LEU A 42 9.02 -25.34 28.33
CA LEU A 42 9.76 -24.20 27.76
C LEU A 42 9.94 -24.27 26.23
N PRO A 43 10.16 -25.44 25.59
CA PRO A 43 10.23 -25.51 24.14
C PRO A 43 8.90 -25.21 23.42
N ASP A 44 7.77 -25.24 24.11
CA ASP A 44 6.46 -24.89 23.51
C ASP A 44 6.37 -23.39 23.21
N LEU A 45 7.24 -22.58 23.83
CA LEU A 45 7.30 -21.13 23.64
C LEU A 45 7.59 -20.73 22.19
N LYS A 46 8.21 -21.62 21.40
CA LYS A 46 8.45 -21.39 19.95
C LYS A 46 7.16 -21.33 19.11
N HIS A 47 6.06 -21.88 19.62
CA HIS A 47 4.77 -21.91 18.92
C HIS A 47 3.87 -20.73 19.30
N ILE A 48 4.27 -19.90 20.25
CA ILE A 48 3.51 -18.73 20.67
C ILE A 48 3.64 -17.63 19.63
N THR A 49 2.52 -17.03 19.24
CA THR A 49 2.51 -15.86 18.35
C THR A 49 2.46 -14.56 19.16
N VAL A 50 3.00 -13.48 18.59
CA VAL A 50 3.01 -12.14 19.21
C VAL A 50 1.60 -11.67 19.61
N ASN A 51 0.56 -12.08 18.87
CA ASN A 51 -0.83 -11.73 19.16
C ASN A 51 -1.30 -12.27 20.51
N ILE A 52 -0.87 -13.47 20.91
CA ILE A 52 -1.24 -14.07 22.20
C ILE A 52 -0.59 -13.27 23.34
N LEU A 53 0.66 -12.83 23.15
CA LEU A 53 1.39 -12.04 24.15
C LEU A 53 0.79 -10.63 24.32
N ASN A 54 0.33 -10.02 23.23
CA ASN A 54 -0.29 -8.69 23.23
C ASN A 54 -1.60 -8.60 24.03
N GLU A 55 -2.20 -9.71 24.44
CA GLU A 55 -3.37 -9.69 25.34
C GLU A 55 -2.99 -9.34 26.79
N LYS A 56 -1.72 -9.50 27.18
CA LYS A 56 -1.23 -9.27 28.55
C LYS A 56 -0.01 -8.37 28.65
N LEU A 57 0.71 -8.17 27.55
CA LEU A 57 1.93 -7.37 27.49
C LEU A 57 1.82 -6.30 26.41
N ASN A 58 2.63 -5.26 26.53
CA ASN A 58 2.75 -4.24 25.49
C ASN A 58 3.40 -4.84 24.25
N PHE A 59 3.10 -4.26 23.09
CA PHE A 59 3.63 -4.74 21.80
C PHE A 59 5.16 -4.92 21.80
N ILE A 60 5.89 -4.02 22.46
CA ILE A 60 7.36 -4.04 22.55
C ILE A 60 7.83 -5.26 23.36
N GLU A 61 7.24 -5.47 24.54
CA GLU A 61 7.53 -6.59 25.44
C GLU A 61 7.21 -7.94 24.79
N SER A 62 6.05 -8.02 24.13
CA SER A 62 5.64 -9.19 23.34
C SER A 62 6.60 -9.51 22.21
N SER A 63 7.09 -8.49 21.51
CA SER A 63 8.06 -8.64 20.42
C SER A 63 9.43 -9.11 20.91
N GLU A 64 9.86 -8.61 22.08
CA GLU A 64 11.14 -8.97 22.69
C GLU A 64 11.13 -10.41 23.20
N LEU A 65 10.07 -10.82 23.92
CA LEU A 65 9.84 -12.22 24.31
C LEU A 65 9.82 -13.15 23.11
N PHE A 66 9.03 -12.82 22.10
CA PHE A 66 8.90 -13.64 20.90
C PHE A 66 10.25 -13.82 20.22
N SER A 67 11.02 -12.74 20.01
CA SER A 67 12.34 -12.81 19.36
C SER A 67 13.31 -13.69 20.15
N LYS A 68 13.42 -13.47 21.47
CA LYS A 68 14.34 -14.22 22.33
C LYS A 68 13.95 -15.71 22.44
N TRP A 69 12.66 -16.04 22.43
CA TRP A 69 12.20 -17.43 22.42
C TRP A 69 12.37 -18.12 21.07
N GLN A 70 12.20 -17.41 19.95
CA GLN A 70 12.54 -17.95 18.64
C GLN A 70 14.05 -18.23 18.53
N ASP A 71 14.90 -17.37 19.07
CA ASP A 71 16.35 -17.59 19.08
C ASP A 71 16.75 -18.76 20.01
N SER A 72 16.05 -18.94 21.14
CA SER A 72 16.38 -19.97 22.14
C SER A 72 15.80 -21.35 21.82
N TYR A 73 14.64 -21.41 21.18
CA TYR A 73 13.87 -22.66 20.97
C TYR A 73 13.47 -22.89 19.51
N GLY A 74 13.76 -21.96 18.60
CA GLY A 74 13.54 -22.10 17.17
C GLY A 74 14.51 -23.13 16.60
N THR A 75 13.97 -24.21 16.05
CA THR A 75 14.76 -25.24 15.39
C THR A 75 15.35 -24.68 14.09
N ARG A 76 16.68 -24.47 14.01
CA ARG A 76 17.40 -24.68 12.75
C ARG A 76 17.30 -26.17 12.45
N GLN A 77 16.43 -26.57 11.52
CA GLN A 77 16.46 -27.94 11.00
C GLN A 77 17.75 -28.11 10.18
N PRO A 78 18.59 -29.11 10.47
CA PRO A 78 19.53 -29.67 9.51
C PRO A 78 18.77 -30.60 8.56
N ASP A 79 18.97 -30.44 7.26
CA ASP A 79 18.45 -31.33 6.23
C ASP A 79 19.05 -32.75 6.36
N GLU A 80 18.24 -33.79 6.12
CA GLU A 80 18.71 -35.18 6.03
C GLU A 80 19.48 -35.45 4.71
N GLU A 81 20.78 -35.80 4.85
CA GLU A 81 21.68 -36.81 4.21
C GLU A 81 21.34 -37.42 2.80
N PRO A 82 22.30 -37.95 1.99
CA PRO A 82 23.56 -38.59 2.44
C PRO A 82 24.85 -38.36 1.63
N GLY A 83 26.02 -38.46 2.28
CA GLY A 83 27.28 -38.69 1.57
C GLY A 83 28.62 -38.50 2.32
N THR A 84 29.06 -39.54 3.02
CA THR A 84 30.44 -40.07 3.10
C THR A 84 31.67 -39.14 3.33
N SER A 85 32.23 -39.28 4.54
CA SER A 85 33.67 -39.27 4.93
C SER A 85 34.57 -38.02 4.77
N LYS A 86 34.97 -37.55 5.97
CA LYS A 86 36.34 -37.34 6.50
C LYS A 86 37.02 -35.96 6.39
N ASN A 87 37.21 -35.43 7.61
CA ASN A 87 38.40 -34.78 8.18
C ASN A 87 38.64 -33.27 7.99
N THR A 88 38.26 -32.54 9.06
CA THR A 88 39.14 -31.76 9.94
C THR A 88 40.28 -30.96 9.31
N THR A 89 40.12 -29.63 9.29
CA THR A 89 40.85 -28.66 10.14
C THR A 89 40.51 -27.25 9.66
N ARG A 90 39.70 -26.48 10.41
CA ARG A 90 39.63 -25.02 10.22
C ARG A 90 40.07 -24.32 11.50
N ARG A 91 41.12 -23.52 11.35
CA ARG A 91 41.69 -22.57 12.30
C ARG A 91 40.62 -21.69 12.97
N PRO A 92 40.82 -21.26 14.22
CA PRO A 92 39.95 -20.29 14.86
C PRO A 92 40.27 -18.90 14.30
N LEU A 93 39.28 -18.21 13.73
CA LEU A 93 39.38 -16.76 13.55
C LEU A 93 38.77 -16.10 14.77
N SER A 94 39.61 -15.34 15.47
CA SER A 94 39.27 -14.66 16.70
C SER A 94 38.07 -13.74 16.54
N THR A 95 37.22 -13.78 17.55
CA THR A 95 36.21 -12.80 17.93
C THR A 95 36.75 -11.37 17.83
N VAL A 96 36.45 -10.69 16.73
CA VAL A 96 36.41 -9.24 16.69
C VAL A 96 34.94 -8.85 16.71
N ARG A 97 34.42 -8.63 17.93
CA ARG A 97 33.16 -7.92 18.15
C ARG A 97 33.37 -6.48 17.74
N HIS A 98 33.14 -6.17 16.46
CA HIS A 98 32.80 -4.82 16.05
C HIS A 98 31.29 -4.75 15.82
N ASN A 99 30.66 -3.95 16.67
CA ASN A 99 29.32 -3.38 16.57
C ASN A 99 28.60 -3.66 15.23
N ALA A 100 27.67 -4.62 15.23
CA ALA A 100 26.82 -4.96 14.09
C ALA A 100 25.88 -3.82 13.62
N ARG A 101 25.99 -2.63 14.21
CA ARG A 101 25.31 -1.41 13.76
C ARG A 101 26.17 -0.55 12.81
N ALA A 102 27.50 -0.75 12.76
CA ALA A 102 28.42 0.07 11.97
C ALA A 102 28.73 -0.51 10.58
N THR A 103 28.47 -1.80 10.34
CA THR A 103 28.88 -2.50 9.11
C THR A 103 27.78 -2.61 8.04
N LEU A 104 26.60 -2.01 8.27
CA LEU A 104 25.50 -1.95 7.27
C LEU A 104 25.37 -0.58 6.59
N GLN A 105 26.25 0.38 6.93
CA GLN A 105 26.24 1.76 6.40
C GLN A 105 27.17 1.98 5.19
N THR A 106 27.95 0.99 4.76
CA THR A 106 29.03 1.20 3.78
C THR A 106 28.56 1.27 2.32
N ASP A 107 27.36 0.80 2.01
CA ASP A 107 26.91 0.65 0.62
C ASP A 107 25.77 1.61 0.23
N LEU A 108 25.37 2.50 1.16
CA LEU A 108 24.34 3.50 0.92
C LEU A 108 24.97 4.90 0.85
N PRO A 109 24.47 5.77 -0.05
CA PRO A 109 25.07 7.09 -0.28
C PRO A 109 25.05 7.94 0.99
N VAL A 110 26.21 8.50 1.34
CA VAL A 110 26.32 9.50 2.39
C VAL A 110 25.77 10.83 1.87
N PHE A 111 24.85 11.43 2.63
CA PHE A 111 24.17 12.66 2.24
C PHE A 111 24.83 13.88 2.87
N THR A 112 25.53 14.65 2.03
CA THR A 112 26.03 16.00 2.36
C THR A 112 25.30 17.04 1.51
N GLU A 113 25.42 18.31 1.87
CA GLU A 113 24.75 19.40 1.14
C GLU A 113 25.16 19.42 -0.35
N ASP A 114 26.41 19.03 -0.63
CA ASP A 114 26.96 18.96 -1.98
C ASP A 114 26.81 17.61 -2.66
N SER A 115 26.04 16.69 -2.08
CA SER A 115 25.83 15.34 -2.62
C SER A 115 25.51 15.37 -4.13
N PRO A 116 26.15 14.51 -4.94
CA PRO A 116 25.99 14.51 -6.40
C PRO A 116 24.56 14.17 -6.85
N TYR A 117 23.78 13.53 -5.97
CA TYR A 117 22.40 13.15 -6.21
C TYR A 117 21.42 14.34 -6.04
N PHE A 118 21.86 15.44 -5.43
CA PHE A 118 21.02 16.61 -5.18
C PHE A 118 21.07 17.58 -6.37
N PRO A 119 19.97 17.77 -7.11
CA PRO A 119 19.92 18.79 -8.15
C PRO A 119 20.02 20.19 -7.53
N SER A 120 20.36 21.19 -8.34
CA SER A 120 20.62 22.56 -7.87
C SER A 120 19.44 23.17 -7.09
N GLY A 121 18.19 22.83 -7.46
CA GLY A 121 16.99 23.23 -6.74
C GLY A 121 16.91 22.67 -5.31
N ILE A 122 17.31 21.40 -5.11
CA ILE A 122 17.41 20.79 -3.77
C ILE A 122 18.51 21.48 -2.95
N LYS A 123 19.70 21.68 -3.53
CA LYS A 123 20.82 22.33 -2.81
C LYS A 123 20.44 23.74 -2.35
N LYS A 124 19.78 24.51 -3.21
CA LYS A 124 19.25 25.84 -2.87
C LYS A 124 18.20 25.78 -1.76
N ALA A 125 17.28 24.81 -1.80
CA ALA A 125 16.25 24.65 -0.79
C ALA A 125 16.84 24.24 0.58
N ILE A 126 17.84 23.37 0.59
CA ILE A 126 18.59 22.99 1.79
C ILE A 126 19.27 24.21 2.42
N ARG A 127 20.00 25.02 1.62
CA ARG A 127 20.64 26.28 2.08
C ARG A 127 19.64 27.29 2.64
N ALA A 128 18.47 27.37 2.01
CA ALA A 128 17.40 28.25 2.44
C ALA A 128 16.58 27.67 3.61
N GLU A 129 16.89 26.45 4.06
CA GLU A 129 16.15 25.69 5.07
C GLU A 129 14.64 25.57 4.76
N LYS A 130 14.29 25.52 3.47
CA LYS A 130 12.91 25.48 2.98
C LYS A 130 12.58 24.14 2.36
N ARG A 131 11.30 23.78 2.39
CA ARG A 131 10.81 22.58 1.72
C ARG A 131 11.04 22.70 0.20
N PRO A 132 11.74 21.75 -0.44
CA PRO A 132 11.98 21.82 -1.87
C PRO A 132 10.70 21.60 -2.69
N THR A 133 10.72 22.06 -3.94
CA THR A 133 9.57 21.89 -4.85
C THR A 133 9.34 20.43 -5.20
N ARG A 134 8.12 20.10 -5.63
CA ARG A 134 7.76 18.72 -6.03
C ARG A 134 8.67 18.20 -7.15
N SER A 135 8.94 19.00 -8.17
CA SER A 135 9.75 18.59 -9.32
C SER A 135 11.21 18.32 -8.93
N ASP A 136 11.78 19.17 -8.07
CA ASP A 136 13.14 18.97 -7.56
C ASP A 136 13.25 17.69 -6.71
N ARG A 137 12.24 17.41 -5.87
CA ARG A 137 12.17 16.18 -5.08
C ARG A 137 12.07 14.94 -5.95
N GLU A 138 11.25 14.95 -6.99
CA GLU A 138 11.11 13.83 -7.91
C GLU A 138 12.42 13.54 -8.64
N SER A 139 13.12 14.60 -9.10
CA SER A 139 14.42 14.49 -9.77
C SER A 139 15.51 13.96 -8.85
N MET A 140 15.52 14.40 -7.60
CA MET A 140 16.41 13.90 -6.56
C MET A 140 16.16 12.41 -6.28
N CYS A 141 14.90 12.02 -6.07
CA CYS A 141 14.55 10.63 -5.79
C CYS A 141 14.95 9.70 -6.94
N GLU A 142 14.83 10.15 -8.19
CA GLU A 142 15.27 9.40 -9.37
C GLU A 142 16.78 9.14 -9.34
N ARG A 143 17.60 10.19 -9.18
CA ARG A 143 19.06 10.06 -9.09
C ARG A 143 19.53 9.15 -7.95
N ILE A 144 18.87 9.25 -6.79
CA ILE A 144 19.19 8.41 -5.62
C ILE A 144 18.85 6.95 -5.90
N VAL A 145 17.66 6.68 -6.47
CA VAL A 145 17.24 5.31 -6.80
C VAL A 145 18.15 4.67 -7.85
N ASP A 146 18.55 5.42 -8.87
CA ASP A 146 19.46 4.93 -9.91
C ASP A 146 20.81 4.56 -9.30
N HIS A 147 21.38 5.43 -8.47
CA HIS A 147 22.62 5.13 -7.77
C HIS A 147 22.52 3.92 -6.83
N CYS A 148 21.43 3.82 -6.04
CA CYS A 148 21.24 2.68 -5.14
C CYS A 148 21.17 1.34 -5.89
N ARG A 149 20.71 1.33 -7.15
CA ARG A 149 20.70 0.12 -8.00
C ARG A 149 22.07 -0.23 -8.54
N GLU A 150 22.87 0.78 -8.91
CA GLU A 150 24.25 0.59 -9.35
C GLU A 150 25.09 -0.04 -8.25
N VAL A 151 24.92 0.41 -7.02
CA VAL A 151 25.67 -0.10 -5.86
C VAL A 151 25.09 -1.42 -5.35
N VAL A 152 23.77 -1.58 -5.35
CA VAL A 152 23.09 -2.77 -4.82
C VAL A 152 22.17 -3.38 -5.88
N PRO A 153 22.62 -4.44 -6.60
CA PRO A 153 21.85 -5.05 -7.68
C PRO A 153 20.52 -5.69 -7.23
N ASN A 154 20.40 -6.09 -5.96
CA ASN A 154 19.17 -6.62 -5.36
C ASN A 154 18.68 -5.72 -4.22
N LEU A 155 18.41 -4.45 -4.54
CA LEU A 155 17.97 -3.47 -3.55
C LEU A 155 16.56 -3.80 -3.01
N GLU A 156 16.47 -3.97 -1.69
CA GLU A 156 15.18 -4.18 -1.01
C GLU A 156 14.49 -2.83 -0.71
N ARG A 157 13.14 -2.84 -0.68
CA ARG A 157 12.32 -1.66 -0.32
C ARG A 157 12.58 -1.13 1.09
N SER A 158 13.02 -2.00 2.01
CA SER A 158 13.39 -1.63 3.38
C SER A 158 14.51 -0.58 3.37
N ARG A 159 15.55 -0.80 2.58
CA ARG A 159 16.73 0.06 2.44
C ARG A 159 16.40 1.47 1.95
N LEU A 160 15.40 1.61 1.07
CA LEU A 160 14.93 2.93 0.62
C LEU A 160 14.31 3.76 1.75
N ASN A 161 13.79 3.11 2.80
CA ASN A 161 13.30 3.82 3.97
C ASN A 161 14.43 4.34 4.83
N ASP A 162 15.50 3.56 4.96
CA ASP A 162 16.67 3.95 5.73
C ASP A 162 17.38 5.12 5.06
N VAL A 163 17.46 5.11 3.71
CA VAL A 163 17.89 6.27 2.93
C VAL A 163 17.03 7.50 3.20
N ALA A 164 15.70 7.36 3.19
CA ALA A 164 14.80 8.47 3.48
C ALA A 164 14.99 9.03 4.89
N LYS A 165 15.18 8.13 5.89
CA LYS A 165 15.46 8.51 7.27
C LYS A 165 16.77 9.29 7.37
N GLN A 166 17.85 8.80 6.77
CA GLN A 166 19.15 9.48 6.76
C GLN A 166 19.05 10.88 6.17
N ILE A 167 18.36 11.06 5.03
CA ILE A 167 18.18 12.38 4.42
C ILE A 167 17.43 13.33 5.36
N VAL A 168 16.38 12.85 6.03
CA VAL A 168 15.59 13.65 6.98
C VAL A 168 16.37 13.95 8.25
N GLU A 169 17.23 13.05 8.71
CA GLU A 169 18.13 13.26 9.84
C GLU A 169 19.17 14.35 9.53
N HIS A 170 19.76 14.34 8.33
CA HIS A 170 20.72 15.36 7.91
C HIS A 170 20.06 16.71 7.58
N PHE A 171 18.86 16.71 7.00
CA PHE A 171 18.19 17.92 6.51
C PHE A 171 16.73 18.02 6.99
N PRO A 172 16.50 18.08 8.32
CA PRO A 172 15.15 17.99 8.87
C PRO A 172 14.26 19.16 8.46
N LYS A 173 14.81 20.39 8.39
CA LYS A 173 14.02 21.58 8.02
C LYS A 173 13.48 21.53 6.58
N SER A 174 14.18 20.84 5.69
CA SER A 174 13.80 20.75 4.28
C SER A 174 12.90 19.55 4.00
N PHE A 175 13.14 18.40 4.63
CA PHE A 175 12.49 17.14 4.24
C PHE A 175 11.56 16.51 5.28
N LYS A 176 11.64 16.89 6.56
CA LYS A 176 10.81 16.29 7.62
C LYS A 176 9.33 16.57 7.36
N ASP A 177 8.51 15.54 7.53
CA ASP A 177 7.06 15.66 7.38
C ASP A 177 6.44 16.31 8.61
N THR A 178 5.53 17.26 8.36
CA THR A 178 4.80 17.98 9.41
C THR A 178 3.72 17.11 10.04
N ILE A 179 3.17 16.16 9.29
CA ILE A 179 2.09 15.27 9.73
C ILE A 179 2.65 14.13 10.60
N LEU A 180 2.04 13.90 11.76
CA LEU A 180 2.42 12.91 12.78
C LEU A 180 1.91 11.49 12.44
N ILE A 181 2.37 10.90 11.33
CA ILE A 181 1.96 9.53 10.96
C ILE A 181 3.00 8.50 11.41
N SER A 182 4.29 8.84 11.37
CA SER A 182 5.38 7.94 11.73
C SER A 182 6.39 8.63 12.64
N ALA A 183 7.02 7.84 13.52
CA ALA A 183 8.03 8.31 14.49
C ALA A 183 9.18 9.07 13.81
N HIS A 184 9.57 8.65 12.60
CA HIS A 184 10.70 9.22 11.87
C HIS A 184 10.32 10.36 10.92
N ARG A 185 9.02 10.59 10.68
CA ARG A 185 8.49 11.67 9.81
C ARG A 185 9.19 11.77 8.44
N SER A 186 9.51 10.61 7.86
CA SER A 186 10.17 10.46 6.56
C SER A 186 9.30 9.77 5.52
N ASP A 187 8.00 9.59 5.82
CA ASP A 187 7.10 8.71 5.06
C ASP A 187 6.86 9.22 3.64
N SER A 188 6.68 10.54 3.47
CA SER A 188 6.43 11.12 2.15
C SER A 188 7.63 10.93 1.22
N LEU A 189 8.84 11.05 1.76
CA LEU A 189 10.07 10.86 1.00
C LEU A 189 10.32 9.38 0.71
N ALA A 190 10.13 8.52 1.71
CA ALA A 190 10.23 7.07 1.55
C ALA A 190 9.25 6.54 0.49
N LEU A 191 8.00 7.03 0.49
CA LEU A 191 7.00 6.67 -0.50
C LEU A 191 7.41 7.10 -1.92
N GLN A 192 7.98 8.30 -2.08
CA GLN A 192 8.47 8.78 -3.37
C GLN A 192 9.61 7.91 -3.91
N LEU A 193 10.59 7.56 -3.06
CA LEU A 193 11.69 6.68 -3.42
C LEU A 193 11.19 5.30 -3.84
N ARG A 194 10.29 4.68 -3.05
CA ARG A 194 9.68 3.38 -3.40
C ARG A 194 8.91 3.45 -4.72
N THR A 195 8.12 4.50 -4.92
CA THR A 195 7.32 4.67 -6.14
C THR A 195 8.21 4.81 -7.37
N LYS A 196 9.31 5.56 -7.27
CA LYS A 196 10.29 5.69 -8.36
C LYS A 196 10.99 4.36 -8.64
N PHE A 197 11.39 3.64 -7.60
CA PHE A 197 11.96 2.30 -7.72
C PHE A 197 10.99 1.33 -8.44
N ASP A 198 9.74 1.23 -8.00
CA ASP A 198 8.74 0.35 -8.60
C ASP A 198 8.42 0.74 -10.07
N ASN A 199 8.37 2.03 -10.37
CA ASN A 199 8.09 2.52 -11.72
C ASN A 199 9.24 2.22 -12.69
N ASN A 200 10.48 2.32 -12.24
CA ASN A 200 11.65 1.99 -13.07
C ASN A 200 11.70 0.48 -13.37
N ASP A 201 11.33 -0.38 -12.42
CA ASP A 201 11.19 -1.83 -12.67
C ASP A 201 10.12 -2.15 -13.72
N ARG A 202 8.99 -1.43 -13.70
CA ARG A 202 7.93 -1.59 -14.70
C ARG A 202 8.38 -1.15 -16.10
N LYS A 203 9.24 -0.15 -16.21
CA LYS A 203 9.81 0.29 -17.51
C LYS A 203 10.79 -0.74 -18.07
N LEU A 204 11.61 -1.36 -17.22
CA LEU A 204 12.58 -2.39 -17.62
C LEU A 204 11.92 -3.70 -18.04
N LYS A 205 10.80 -4.06 -17.41
CA LYS A 205 10.06 -5.32 -17.67
C LYS A 205 9.07 -5.25 -18.83
N ARG A 206 8.84 -4.07 -19.42
CA ARG A 206 7.99 -3.95 -20.61
C ARG A 206 8.85 -4.06 -21.86
N PRO A 207 8.60 -5.02 -22.77
CA PRO A 207 9.20 -4.96 -24.09
C PRO A 207 8.77 -3.63 -24.73
N LYS A 208 9.76 -2.87 -25.24
CA LYS A 208 9.47 -1.74 -26.12
C LYS A 208 8.75 -2.34 -27.33
N ALA A 209 7.45 -2.12 -27.44
CA ALA A 209 6.74 -2.42 -28.67
C ALA A 209 7.45 -1.66 -29.81
N PRO A 210 7.59 -2.23 -31.01
CA PRO A 210 8.11 -1.52 -32.15
C PRO A 210 7.34 -0.22 -32.31
N LEU A 211 8.07 0.87 -32.51
CA LEU A 211 7.49 2.15 -32.87
C LEU A 211 6.92 1.97 -34.28
N GLU A 212 5.68 1.48 -34.38
CA GLU A 212 4.95 1.60 -35.64
C GLU A 212 4.81 3.10 -35.91
N GLU A 213 5.22 3.44 -37.13
CA GLU A 213 5.12 4.73 -37.79
C GLU A 213 3.86 5.48 -37.36
N GLU A 214 4.01 6.78 -37.07
CA GLU A 214 2.95 7.66 -36.56
C GLU A 214 1.61 7.43 -37.29
N ALA A 215 0.77 6.56 -36.73
CA ALA A 215 -0.65 6.67 -36.93
C ALA A 215 -1.03 8.05 -36.33
N PRO A 216 -1.70 8.92 -37.10
CA PRO A 216 -2.07 10.23 -36.61
C PRO A 216 -2.80 10.02 -35.29
N ALA A 217 -2.36 10.70 -34.24
CA ALA A 217 -2.98 10.64 -32.93
C ALA A 217 -4.39 11.23 -32.99
N THR A 218 -5.32 10.51 -33.62
CA THR A 218 -6.73 10.61 -33.28
C THR A 218 -6.82 10.23 -31.81
N LYS A 219 -7.77 10.84 -31.09
CA LYS A 219 -7.89 10.83 -29.62
C LYS A 219 -8.29 9.45 -29.05
N GLU A 220 -7.78 8.38 -29.64
CA GLU A 220 -8.11 6.97 -29.43
C GLU A 220 -7.11 6.27 -28.49
N ALA A 221 -6.08 6.99 -28.03
CA ALA A 221 -4.94 6.43 -27.29
C ALA A 221 -5.22 5.96 -25.84
N TYR A 222 -6.49 5.81 -25.41
CA TYR A 222 -6.78 5.30 -24.07
C TYR A 222 -8.08 4.50 -24.00
N GLY A 223 -8.24 3.45 -24.80
CA GLY A 223 -9.30 2.44 -24.65
C GLY A 223 -10.75 2.96 -24.79
N CYS A 224 -10.94 4.26 -25.00
CA CYS A 224 -12.20 4.92 -25.25
C CYS A 224 -12.46 4.95 -26.75
N VAL A 225 -12.47 3.77 -27.37
CA VAL A 225 -12.95 3.62 -28.73
C VAL A 225 -14.43 4.04 -28.72
N LEU A 226 -14.88 4.80 -29.73
CA LEU A 226 -16.30 4.96 -30.06
C LEU A 226 -16.86 3.62 -30.58
N TRP A 227 -16.69 2.57 -29.78
CA TRP A 227 -17.12 1.23 -30.10
C TRP A 227 -18.63 1.22 -30.19
N GLU A 228 -19.13 0.84 -31.36
CA GLU A 228 -20.55 0.67 -31.66
C GLU A 228 -20.88 -0.81 -31.46
N ALA A 229 -21.85 -1.08 -30.58
CA ALA A 229 -22.34 -2.43 -30.40
C ALA A 229 -23.11 -2.85 -31.66
N PRO A 230 -23.05 -4.13 -32.09
CA PRO A 230 -23.94 -4.62 -33.13
C PRO A 230 -25.38 -4.70 -32.62
N LEU A 231 -26.35 -4.43 -33.50
CA LEU A 231 -27.77 -4.62 -33.19
C LEU A 231 -28.03 -6.11 -32.92
N PRO A 232 -28.67 -6.50 -31.80
CA PRO A 232 -28.96 -7.90 -31.54
C PRO A 232 -29.84 -8.51 -32.64
N ALA A 233 -29.52 -9.73 -33.06
CA ALA A 233 -30.19 -10.39 -34.18
C ALA A 233 -31.69 -10.59 -33.90
N GLY A 234 -32.54 -10.11 -34.81
CA GLY A 234 -34.00 -10.25 -34.71
C GLY A 234 -34.72 -9.15 -33.91
N THR A 235 -34.01 -8.14 -33.41
CA THR A 235 -34.62 -6.97 -32.74
C THR A 235 -34.57 -5.71 -33.61
N THR A 236 -35.68 -4.99 -33.69
CA THR A 236 -35.78 -3.66 -34.33
C THR A 236 -35.51 -2.55 -33.32
N GLU A 237 -35.11 -1.35 -33.79
CA GLU A 237 -34.88 -0.21 -32.88
C GLU A 237 -36.13 0.18 -32.07
N GLU A 238 -37.32 -0.01 -32.64
CA GLU A 238 -38.62 0.21 -31.96
C GLU A 238 -38.83 -0.76 -30.79
N SER A 239 -38.44 -2.03 -30.97
CA SER A 239 -38.49 -3.04 -29.90
C SER A 239 -37.56 -2.66 -28.74
N LEU A 240 -36.39 -2.10 -29.05
CA LEU A 240 -35.43 -1.65 -28.03
C LEU A 240 -35.93 -0.41 -27.27
N GLU A 241 -36.64 0.53 -27.92
CA GLU A 241 -37.24 1.67 -27.22
C GLU A 241 -38.39 1.22 -26.31
N ASN A 242 -39.17 0.21 -26.71
CA ASN A 242 -40.18 -0.40 -25.85
C ASN A 242 -39.56 -1.03 -24.59
N ILE A 243 -38.44 -1.75 -24.74
CA ILE A 243 -37.69 -2.31 -23.60
C ILE A 243 -37.20 -1.18 -22.67
N ARG A 244 -36.70 -0.08 -23.23
CA ARG A 244 -36.27 1.09 -22.45
C ARG A 244 -37.43 1.75 -21.71
N LEU A 245 -38.60 1.87 -22.32
CA LEU A 245 -39.80 2.40 -21.67
C LEU A 245 -40.27 1.48 -20.54
N ASP A 246 -40.22 0.17 -20.75
CA ASP A 246 -40.58 -0.81 -19.73
C ASP A 246 -39.63 -0.77 -18.53
N MET A 247 -38.31 -0.70 -18.77
CA MET A 247 -37.33 -0.50 -17.70
C MET A 247 -37.57 0.78 -16.89
N LYS A 248 -37.99 1.88 -17.54
CA LYS A 248 -38.36 3.13 -16.84
C LYS A 248 -39.61 2.94 -15.97
N LYS A 249 -40.56 2.11 -16.38
CA LYS A 249 -41.74 1.77 -15.58
C LYS A 249 -41.33 0.92 -14.38
N THR A 250 -40.52 -0.12 -14.57
CA THR A 250 -40.01 -0.98 -13.48
C THR A 250 -39.22 -0.19 -12.45
N TYR A 251 -38.42 0.80 -12.87
CA TYR A 251 -37.68 1.68 -11.96
C TYR A 251 -38.59 2.52 -11.05
N ARG A 252 -39.82 2.83 -11.46
CA ARG A 252 -40.79 3.57 -10.65
C ARG A 252 -41.45 2.70 -9.57
N VAL A 253 -41.33 1.38 -9.68
CA VAL A 253 -41.85 0.41 -8.71
C VAL A 253 -40.80 0.14 -7.62
N SER A 254 -41.25 -0.21 -6.42
CA SER A 254 -40.37 -0.56 -5.29
C SER A 254 -39.39 -1.67 -5.65
N ARG A 255 -38.14 -1.57 -5.15
CA ARG A 255 -37.08 -2.56 -5.43
C ARG A 255 -37.41 -3.98 -5.00
N LYS A 256 -38.36 -4.15 -4.07
CA LYS A 256 -38.80 -5.47 -3.59
C LYS A 256 -39.59 -6.25 -4.66
N ASP A 257 -40.21 -5.54 -5.59
CA ASP A 257 -41.05 -6.11 -6.65
C ASP A 257 -40.27 -6.28 -7.97
N TRP A 258 -38.95 -6.11 -7.93
CA TRP A 258 -38.10 -6.22 -9.11
C TRP A 258 -37.83 -7.68 -9.44
N ASP A 259 -38.26 -8.12 -10.62
CA ASP A 259 -37.77 -9.35 -11.20
C ASP A 259 -36.38 -9.14 -11.82
N TRP A 260 -35.34 -9.52 -11.07
CA TRP A 260 -33.96 -9.38 -11.50
C TRP A 260 -33.65 -10.14 -12.81
N ARG A 261 -34.33 -11.24 -13.10
CA ARG A 261 -34.09 -12.02 -14.34
C ARG A 261 -34.57 -11.22 -15.55
N VAL A 262 -35.73 -10.60 -15.44
CA VAL A 262 -36.31 -9.73 -16.48
C VAL A 262 -35.44 -8.49 -16.66
N ILE A 263 -35.09 -7.80 -15.56
CA ILE A 263 -34.26 -6.59 -15.61
C ILE A 263 -32.89 -6.88 -16.23
N LYS A 264 -32.24 -7.99 -15.86
CA LYS A 264 -30.94 -8.38 -16.42
C LYS A 264 -31.02 -8.59 -17.94
N LYS A 265 -32.07 -9.28 -18.41
CA LYS A 265 -32.30 -9.49 -19.85
C LYS A 265 -32.55 -8.16 -20.58
N GLN A 266 -33.41 -7.31 -20.02
CA GLN A 266 -33.69 -5.98 -20.59
C GLN A 266 -32.45 -5.09 -20.65
N LEU A 267 -31.55 -5.16 -19.65
CA LEU A 267 -30.27 -4.46 -19.66
C LEU A 267 -29.33 -4.97 -20.76
N GLN A 268 -29.30 -6.28 -21.00
CA GLN A 268 -28.50 -6.87 -22.08
C GLN A 268 -29.05 -6.48 -23.45
N ASP A 269 -30.36 -6.59 -23.65
CA ASP A 269 -31.01 -6.32 -24.93
C ASP A 269 -30.93 -4.81 -25.29
N SER A 270 -31.08 -3.92 -24.30
CA SER A 270 -31.01 -2.47 -24.51
C SER A 270 -29.59 -1.88 -24.59
N TYR A 271 -28.55 -2.69 -24.41
CA TYR A 271 -27.15 -2.23 -24.37
C TYR A 271 -26.74 -1.48 -25.65
N TYR A 272 -27.19 -1.96 -26.81
CA TYR A 272 -26.98 -1.28 -28.10
C TYR A 272 -27.45 0.19 -28.06
N LEU A 273 -28.70 0.41 -27.62
CA LEU A 273 -29.31 1.74 -27.58
C LEU A 273 -28.64 2.64 -26.55
N GLN A 274 -28.26 2.08 -25.39
CA GLN A 274 -27.51 2.80 -24.36
C GLN A 274 -26.15 3.28 -24.89
N ARG A 275 -25.43 2.41 -25.62
CA ARG A 275 -24.13 2.76 -26.21
C ARG A 275 -24.25 3.80 -27.32
N LYS A 276 -25.26 3.67 -28.19
CA LYS A 276 -25.59 4.66 -29.24
C LYS A 276 -25.84 6.04 -28.63
N HIS A 277 -26.59 6.13 -27.53
CA HIS A 277 -26.81 7.40 -26.82
C HIS A 277 -25.53 7.97 -26.18
N ILE A 278 -24.69 7.13 -25.57
CA ILE A 278 -23.41 7.57 -24.98
C ILE A 278 -22.50 8.17 -26.06
N ASN A 279 -22.35 7.48 -27.20
CA ASN A 279 -21.52 7.93 -28.30
C ASN A 279 -22.08 9.24 -28.91
N ALA A 280 -23.41 9.35 -29.09
CA ALA A 280 -24.05 10.57 -29.58
C ALA A 280 -23.86 11.78 -28.66
N ASN A 281 -23.89 11.57 -27.33
CA ASN A 281 -23.68 12.64 -26.36
C ASN A 281 -22.20 13.05 -26.24
N ALA A 282 -21.27 12.10 -26.32
CA ALA A 282 -19.83 12.38 -26.30
C ALA A 282 -19.40 13.29 -27.46
N VAL A 283 -19.98 13.09 -28.66
CA VAL A 283 -19.73 13.92 -29.85
C VAL A 283 -20.26 15.36 -29.67
N LYS A 284 -21.38 15.54 -28.95
CA LYS A 284 -21.96 16.87 -28.70
C LYS A 284 -21.14 17.69 -27.69
N THR A 285 -20.63 17.06 -26.64
CA THR A 285 -19.81 17.73 -25.61
C THR A 285 -18.46 18.21 -26.16
N GLN A 286 -17.87 17.50 -27.14
CA GLN A 286 -16.63 17.94 -27.79
C GLN A 286 -16.80 19.17 -28.69
N LYS A 287 -18.00 19.45 -29.23
CA LYS A 287 -18.24 20.64 -30.06
C LYS A 287 -18.48 21.92 -29.27
N GLN A 288 -18.81 21.83 -27.98
CA GLN A 288 -19.08 22.99 -27.11
C GLN A 288 -17.91 23.35 -26.19
N ALA A 289 -16.93 22.46 -26.01
CA ALA A 289 -15.69 22.79 -25.34
C ALA A 289 -14.71 23.41 -26.35
N GLY A 290 -14.44 24.71 -26.21
CA GLY A 290 -13.22 25.34 -26.70
C GLY A 290 -11.95 24.62 -26.18
N PRO A 291 -10.74 25.07 -26.57
CA PRO A 291 -9.51 24.28 -26.43
C PRO A 291 -9.33 23.74 -25.01
N PRO A 292 -8.82 22.50 -24.86
CA PRO A 292 -8.90 21.76 -23.61
C PRO A 292 -8.19 22.52 -22.48
N PHE A 293 -8.97 22.81 -21.43
CA PHE A 293 -8.49 23.24 -20.13
C PHE A 293 -7.29 22.38 -19.70
N ARG A 294 -6.13 23.02 -19.46
CA ARG A 294 -5.02 22.40 -18.73
C ARG A 294 -5.55 21.91 -17.39
N GLN A 295 -5.36 20.62 -17.10
CA GLN A 295 -5.65 20.04 -15.79
C GLN A 295 -4.81 20.75 -14.72
N THR A 296 -5.42 21.68 -13.98
CA THR A 296 -4.99 22.01 -12.63
C THR A 296 -5.51 20.90 -11.72
N SER A 297 -4.58 20.14 -11.17
CA SER A 297 -4.81 19.05 -10.23
C SER A 297 -5.56 19.52 -8.98
N LEU A 298 -6.78 19.03 -8.77
CA LEU A 298 -7.36 18.91 -7.43
C LEU A 298 -7.01 17.52 -6.85
N PRO A 299 -6.89 17.41 -5.51
CA PRO A 299 -6.29 16.26 -4.86
C PRO A 299 -7.23 15.05 -4.83
N ALA A 300 -6.69 13.87 -5.13
CA ALA A 300 -7.41 12.61 -5.00
C ALA A 300 -7.62 12.25 -3.50
N PRO A 301 -8.78 11.71 -3.12
CA PRO A 301 -8.98 11.16 -1.77
C PRO A 301 -8.16 9.87 -1.60
N LEU A 302 -7.54 9.75 -0.43
CA LEU A 302 -6.76 8.59 0.02
C LEU A 302 -7.66 7.35 0.10
N CYS A 303 -7.41 6.35 -0.75
CA CYS A 303 -7.95 5.00 -0.58
C CYS A 303 -6.87 4.10 0.02
N TYR A 304 -7.10 3.66 1.26
CA TYR A 304 -6.39 2.61 1.96
C TYR A 304 -6.62 1.27 1.26
N ALA A 305 -5.56 0.56 0.90
CA ALA A 305 -5.63 -0.83 0.43
C ALA A 305 -5.42 -1.77 1.61
N GLY A 306 -6.52 -2.33 2.12
CA GLY A 306 -6.49 -3.54 2.95
C GLY A 306 -6.49 -4.77 2.03
N ASN A 307 -5.55 -5.69 2.26
CA ASN A 307 -5.49 -6.98 1.58
C ASN A 307 -6.75 -7.80 1.87
N SER A 308 -7.55 -8.10 0.84
CA SER A 308 -8.43 -9.27 0.83
C SER A 308 -8.65 -9.69 -0.61
N VAL A 309 -8.16 -10.89 -0.93
CA VAL A 309 -8.40 -11.58 -2.20
C VAL A 309 -9.85 -12.02 -2.21
N ARG A 310 -10.71 -11.32 -2.96
CA ARG A 310 -11.93 -11.89 -3.56
C ARG A 310 -12.21 -11.21 -4.90
N GLN A 311 -12.31 -12.02 -5.95
CA GLN A 311 -12.84 -11.61 -7.25
C GLN A 311 -14.26 -11.06 -7.07
N GLY A 312 -14.51 -9.86 -7.58
CA GLY A 312 -15.82 -9.20 -7.53
C GLY A 312 -15.87 -8.05 -8.53
N ALA A 313 -16.90 -8.08 -9.37
CA ALA A 313 -17.08 -7.26 -10.57
C ALA A 313 -16.96 -5.73 -10.34
N CYS A 314 -16.31 -5.05 -11.27
CA CYS A 314 -16.32 -3.60 -11.39
C CYS A 314 -17.73 -3.09 -11.76
N LEU A 315 -18.40 -2.43 -10.82
CA LEU A 315 -19.49 -1.49 -11.11
C LEU A 315 -18.89 -0.09 -11.20
N LEU A 316 -18.71 0.39 -12.43
CA LEU A 316 -18.37 1.78 -12.72
C LEU A 316 -19.62 2.66 -12.53
N GLY A 317 -19.40 3.80 -11.89
CA GLY A 317 -20.41 4.74 -11.42
C GLY A 317 -21.25 5.41 -12.51
N LEU A 318 -22.51 5.64 -12.15
CA LEU A 318 -23.42 6.60 -12.76
C LEU A 318 -23.03 8.03 -12.32
N PRO A 319 -23.08 9.05 -13.21
CA PRO A 319 -22.97 10.43 -12.78
C PRO A 319 -24.29 10.92 -12.17
N ALA A 320 -24.23 11.38 -10.92
CA ALA A 320 -25.25 12.20 -10.29
C ALA A 320 -25.19 13.63 -10.86
N ALA A 321 -26.07 13.95 -11.78
CA ALA A 321 -26.34 15.33 -12.19
C ALA A 321 -27.83 15.44 -12.49
N PHE A 322 -28.63 15.82 -11.49
CA PHE A 322 -29.88 16.56 -11.68
C PHE A 322 -30.36 17.10 -10.32
N GLY A 323 -30.44 18.43 -10.22
CA GLY A 323 -31.29 19.14 -9.26
C GLY A 323 -30.59 19.71 -8.03
N ARG A 324 -30.07 20.95 -8.11
CA ARG A 324 -30.10 21.95 -7.02
C ARG A 324 -29.63 23.34 -7.48
N ALA A 325 -30.61 24.18 -7.76
CA ALA A 325 -30.69 25.64 -7.61
C ALA A 325 -32.11 25.96 -8.14
N GLU A 326 -33.04 26.55 -7.40
CA GLU A 326 -32.97 27.83 -6.69
C GLU A 326 -33.95 27.80 -5.52
N VAL A 327 -33.51 28.19 -4.31
CA VAL A 327 -34.34 28.97 -3.37
C VAL A 327 -33.35 29.76 -2.51
N THR A 328 -33.06 31.00 -2.92
CA THR A 328 -32.49 32.01 -2.02
C THR A 328 -33.61 32.86 -1.46
N GLN A 329 -33.64 32.92 -0.13
CA GLN A 329 -34.06 34.03 0.73
C GLN A 329 -35.41 34.70 0.47
N ASN A 330 -36.29 34.65 1.47
CA ASN A 330 -36.85 35.88 2.05
C ASN A 330 -37.60 35.64 3.38
N VAL A 331 -37.26 36.49 4.36
CA VAL A 331 -38.14 37.10 5.39
C VAL A 331 -38.67 36.17 6.49
N LEU A 332 -38.10 36.23 7.71
CA LEU A 332 -38.51 37.06 8.86
C LEU A 332 -39.94 36.80 9.38
N LEU A 333 -39.99 36.66 10.71
CA LEU A 333 -41.09 36.96 11.64
C LEU A 333 -42.21 35.94 11.87
N ALA A 334 -42.27 35.56 13.15
CA ALA A 334 -43.41 35.70 14.06
C ALA A 334 -44.09 34.40 14.52
N CYS A 335 -44.04 34.22 15.85
CA CYS A 335 -45.15 33.87 16.74
C CYS A 335 -46.10 32.76 16.27
N LYS A 336 -46.16 31.60 16.92
CA LYS A 336 -46.57 31.41 18.33
C LYS A 336 -46.27 29.98 18.75
#